data_AF-A0A8J9WV77-F1
#
_entry.id   AF-A0A8J9WV77-F1
#
_cell.length_a   1.000
_cell.length_b   1.000
_cell.length_c   1.000
_cell.angle_alpha   90.00
_cell.angle_beta   90.00
_cell.angle_gamma   90.00
#
_symmetry.space_group_name_H-M   'P 1'
#
loop_
_entity.id
_entity.type
_entity.pdbx_description
1 polymer ?
#
loop_
_entity_poly.entity_id
_entity_poly.type
_entity_poly.pdbx_seq_one_letter_code
_entity_poly.pdbx_strand_id
1 'polypeptide(L)'
;MYGQSRSDRKGHVAWETLLVLFLCCTSGKADGSERYIEDTDRFPGWKGELPVPLMDFQGANKSDASAPPMLTIGVGANGKEEWRGEVVEVSWSPRAFLLKRFLTDAECDHLINKAKPNMVKSTVVDNDTGKSIDSTVRTSTGTFFGREEDSIIQGIERRISMITHLPEVNGEGLQILHYEDGQKYEAHHDFFHDKFNSRPENGGQRIATVLMYLTTAEEGGETVFPLAAHKVTGPQWSECARGGAAVKATRGDALLFYSLLPNGETDPTSLHGSCPTTKGEKWSATKWIHVGPFGGSAEQQRAKWGECIDADERCAAWAADGECKKNPSYMMSSCRLSCHTCTPASRSTSSA
;
A
#
# COMPACT_ATOMS: atom_id res chain seq x y z
N MET A 1 -57.61 13.24 -38.82
CA MET A 1 -58.90 12.52 -38.80
C MET A 1 -58.59 11.03 -38.83
N TYR A 2 -59.19 10.27 -37.88
CA TYR A 2 -59.66 8.88 -37.93
C TYR A 2 -58.85 7.86 -38.77
N GLY A 3 -58.33 6.77 -38.21
CA GLY A 3 -59.12 5.62 -37.70
C GLY A 3 -59.65 4.82 -38.89
N GLN A 4 -59.39 3.53 -39.12
CA GLN A 4 -59.64 2.33 -38.32
C GLN A 4 -59.10 1.12 -39.13
N SER A 5 -58.51 0.09 -38.50
CA SER A 5 -59.08 -1.26 -38.22
C SER A 5 -59.40 -2.11 -39.47
N ARG A 6 -59.20 -3.42 -39.55
CA ARG A 6 -58.88 -4.49 -38.57
C ARG A 6 -58.64 -5.79 -39.37
N SER A 7 -57.87 -6.70 -38.78
CA SER A 7 -58.04 -8.18 -38.77
C SER A 7 -58.01 -8.97 -40.09
N ASP A 8 -57.02 -9.86 -40.26
CA ASP A 8 -57.30 -11.29 -40.09
C ASP A 8 -56.06 -12.21 -40.09
N ARG A 9 -56.08 -13.11 -39.10
CA ARG A 9 -55.72 -14.55 -39.10
C ARG A 9 -54.32 -15.06 -39.52
N LYS A 10 -53.70 -15.68 -38.50
CA LYS A 10 -53.16 -17.05 -38.43
C LYS A 10 -52.02 -17.46 -39.39
N GLY A 11 -50.92 -17.91 -38.78
CA GLY A 11 -50.28 -19.18 -39.16
C GLY A 11 -48.78 -19.13 -39.44
N HIS A 12 -48.05 -19.91 -38.64
CA HIS A 12 -46.77 -20.59 -38.92
C HIS A 12 -45.46 -19.77 -39.01
N VAL A 13 -44.54 -19.99 -38.04
CA VAL A 13 -43.28 -20.79 -38.13
C VAL A 13 -42.10 -19.86 -38.50
N ALA A 14 -40.94 -19.81 -37.86
CA ALA A 14 -40.32 -20.48 -36.73
C ALA A 14 -39.23 -19.53 -36.18
N TRP A 15 -39.04 -19.52 -34.86
CA TRP A 15 -37.83 -19.00 -34.23
C TRP A 15 -37.06 -20.18 -33.65
N GLU A 16 -36.00 -20.61 -34.34
CA GLU A 16 -34.85 -21.31 -33.75
C GLU A 16 -34.07 -20.26 -32.92
N THR A 17 -33.45 -20.49 -31.76
CA THR A 17 -33.02 -21.70 -31.05
C THR A 17 -32.95 -21.35 -29.56
N LEU A 18 -33.67 -22.08 -28.70
CA LEU A 18 -33.53 -22.02 -27.25
C LEU A 18 -33.72 -23.44 -26.71
N LEU A 19 -32.61 -24.12 -26.40
CA LEU A 19 -32.52 -25.39 -25.67
C LEU A 19 -31.02 -25.69 -25.53
N VAL A 20 -30.48 -25.85 -24.32
CA VAL A 20 -30.31 -27.13 -23.60
C VAL A 20 -29.52 -26.74 -22.33
N LEU A 21 -29.75 -27.20 -21.10
CA LEU A 21 -30.79 -28.00 -20.46
C LEU A 21 -30.57 -27.85 -18.93
N PHE A 22 -31.66 -27.80 -18.19
CA PHE A 22 -31.74 -28.22 -16.80
C PHE A 22 -31.42 -29.73 -16.70
N LEU A 23 -31.07 -30.20 -15.49
CA LEU A 23 -30.82 -31.60 -15.05
C LEU A 23 -29.37 -32.08 -15.09
N CYS A 24 -28.68 -31.85 -13.96
CA CYS A 24 -28.22 -32.97 -13.15
C CYS A 24 -28.09 -32.56 -11.69
N CYS A 25 -29.20 -32.61 -10.95
CA CYS A 25 -29.19 -32.83 -9.51
C CYS A 25 -29.49 -34.31 -9.33
N THR A 26 -28.48 -35.13 -9.03
CA THR A 26 -28.51 -36.24 -8.06
C THR A 26 -27.20 -37.03 -8.14
N SER A 27 -26.66 -37.34 -6.94
CA SER A 27 -25.65 -38.38 -6.66
C SER A 27 -24.21 -37.89 -6.45
N GLY A 28 -23.98 -37.24 -5.32
CA GLY A 28 -22.65 -37.10 -4.70
C GLY A 28 -22.86 -36.67 -3.25
N LYS A 29 -22.52 -37.54 -2.31
CA LYS A 29 -22.92 -37.46 -0.89
C LYS A 29 -22.45 -36.18 -0.22
N ALA A 30 -23.31 -35.67 0.66
CA ALA A 30 -23.02 -34.64 1.64
C ALA A 30 -21.85 -35.08 2.55
N ASP A 31 -20.75 -34.36 2.40
CA ASP A 31 -19.70 -34.16 3.40
C ASP A 31 -19.69 -32.65 3.62
N GLY A 32 -20.21 -32.23 4.77
CA GLY A 32 -20.32 -30.83 5.17
C GLY A 32 -18.98 -30.28 5.63
N SER A 33 -18.03 -30.13 4.71
CA SER A 33 -16.82 -29.35 4.92
C SER A 33 -16.33 -28.68 3.63
N GLU A 34 -17.12 -27.74 3.10
CA GLU A 34 -16.51 -26.64 2.36
C GLU A 34 -15.63 -25.87 3.36
N ARG A 35 -14.36 -26.24 3.46
CA ARG A 35 -13.37 -25.40 4.14
C ARG A 35 -13.35 -24.07 3.41
N TYR A 36 -14.00 -23.08 4.01
CA TYR A 36 -13.62 -21.70 3.84
C TYR A 36 -12.10 -21.65 4.04
N ILE A 37 -11.35 -21.31 3.00
CA ILE A 37 -9.92 -21.05 3.16
C ILE A 37 -9.88 -19.74 3.96
N GLU A 38 -9.53 -19.84 5.25
CA GLU A 38 -9.39 -18.68 6.12
C GLU A 38 -8.32 -17.75 5.54
N ASP A 39 -8.53 -16.43 5.64
CA ASP A 39 -7.64 -15.38 5.13
C ASP A 39 -6.16 -15.53 5.59
N THR A 40 -5.93 -16.31 6.66
CA THR A 40 -4.61 -16.64 7.20
C THR A 40 -3.75 -17.51 6.28
N ASP A 41 -4.34 -18.21 5.31
CA ASP A 41 -3.62 -19.20 4.49
C ASP A 41 -3.04 -18.61 3.19
N ARG A 42 -3.32 -17.33 2.87
CA ARG A 42 -2.93 -16.75 1.57
C ARG A 42 -1.88 -15.64 1.63
N PHE A 43 -1.68 -15.00 2.78
CA PHE A 43 -0.58 -14.05 2.98
C PHE A 43 -0.07 -14.13 4.43
N PRO A 44 1.18 -14.60 4.67
CA PRO A 44 1.74 -14.55 6.01
C PRO A 44 1.94 -13.10 6.43
N GLY A 45 1.09 -12.60 7.34
CA GLY A 45 1.32 -11.33 8.05
C GLY A 45 0.10 -10.49 8.38
N TRP A 46 -0.94 -10.46 7.54
CA TRP A 46 -2.06 -9.52 7.72
C TRP A 46 -3.41 -10.23 7.81
N LYS A 47 -4.01 -10.26 9.01
CA LYS A 47 -5.28 -10.96 9.30
C LYS A 47 -6.54 -10.15 8.94
N GLY A 48 -6.42 -9.01 8.26
CA GLY A 48 -7.54 -8.07 8.08
C GLY A 48 -8.05 -7.44 9.38
N GLU A 49 -7.45 -7.75 10.52
CA GLU A 49 -7.71 -7.12 11.80
C GLU A 49 -7.15 -5.69 11.75
N LEU A 50 -8.04 -4.69 11.69
CA LEU A 50 -7.66 -3.32 12.03
C LEU A 50 -7.07 -3.34 13.44
N PRO A 51 -5.98 -2.58 13.72
CA PRO A 51 -5.52 -2.43 15.09
C PRO A 51 -6.71 -1.99 15.94
N VAL A 52 -7.13 -2.84 16.88
CA VAL A 52 -8.10 -2.43 17.89
C VAL A 52 -7.52 -1.21 18.57
N PRO A 53 -8.23 -0.06 18.63
CA PRO A 53 -7.79 1.05 19.45
C PRO A 53 -7.57 0.46 20.85
N LEU A 54 -6.33 0.46 21.34
CA LEU A 54 -6.05 0.05 22.71
C LEU A 54 -6.80 1.03 23.61
N MET A 55 -8.01 0.63 24.01
CA MET A 55 -8.74 1.25 25.10
C MET A 55 -7.86 1.13 26.34
N ASP A 56 -7.88 2.21 27.12
CA ASP A 56 -7.19 2.41 28.39
C ASP A 56 -5.75 2.95 28.31
N PHE A 57 -5.63 4.20 27.86
CA PHE A 57 -4.74 5.12 28.56
C PHE A 57 -5.49 5.66 29.77
N GLN A 58 -5.17 5.14 30.96
CA GLN A 58 -5.55 5.80 32.21
C GLN A 58 -4.92 7.19 32.22
N GLY A 59 -5.72 8.22 31.94
CA GLY A 59 -5.32 9.61 32.14
C GLY A 59 -5.85 10.66 31.16
N ALA A 60 -6.38 10.28 29.98
CA ALA A 60 -6.93 11.26 29.05
C ALA A 60 -8.47 11.32 29.17
N ASN A 61 -8.96 12.26 29.98
CA ASN A 61 -10.38 12.59 30.04
C ASN A 61 -10.87 13.02 28.64
N LYS A 62 -11.88 12.32 28.12
CA LYS A 62 -12.50 12.54 26.80
C LYS A 62 -13.28 13.87 26.65
N SER A 63 -13.00 14.90 27.43
CA SER A 63 -13.84 16.11 27.48
C SER A 63 -13.09 17.43 27.49
N ASP A 64 -11.80 17.46 27.18
CA ASP A 64 -11.05 18.72 27.20
C ASP A 64 -10.46 19.05 25.82
N ALA A 65 -11.05 20.05 25.15
CA ALA A 65 -10.54 20.62 23.89
C ALA A 65 -9.20 21.37 24.08
N SER A 66 -8.68 21.44 25.31
CA SER A 66 -7.35 21.98 25.63
C SER A 66 -6.28 20.91 25.89
N ALA A 67 -6.63 19.62 25.83
CA ALA A 67 -5.65 18.55 25.97
C ALA A 67 -4.66 18.56 24.78
N PRO A 68 -3.34 18.40 25.01
CA PRO A 68 -2.38 18.31 23.93
C PRO A 68 -2.77 17.16 22.99
N PRO A 69 -2.62 17.30 21.67
CA PRO A 69 -3.00 16.26 20.72
C PRO A 69 -2.32 14.96 21.12
N MET A 70 -3.12 13.89 21.24
CA MET A 70 -2.60 12.57 21.60
C MET A 70 -1.48 12.21 20.60
N LEU A 71 -0.26 12.04 21.11
CA LEU A 71 0.89 11.61 20.32
C LEU A 71 0.51 10.32 19.59
N THR A 72 0.42 10.39 18.26
CA THR A 72 0.13 9.21 17.42
C THR A 72 1.34 8.33 17.25
N ILE A 73 2.53 8.86 17.51
CA ILE A 73 3.80 8.15 17.49
C ILE A 73 4.38 8.28 18.88
N GLY A 74 4.70 7.14 19.50
CA GLY A 74 5.25 7.12 20.84
C GLY A 74 5.94 5.80 21.13
N VAL A 75 6.57 5.71 22.29
CA VAL A 75 7.21 4.47 22.73
C VAL A 75 6.20 3.65 23.53
N GLY A 76 5.84 2.48 23.03
CA GLY A 76 4.96 1.53 23.71
C GLY A 76 5.57 0.97 24.99
N ALA A 77 4.78 0.24 25.79
CA ALA A 77 5.22 -0.38 27.04
C ALA A 77 6.41 -1.35 26.88
N ASN A 78 6.66 -1.80 25.65
CA ASN A 78 7.77 -2.66 25.26
C ASN A 78 9.06 -1.89 24.88
N GLY A 79 9.08 -0.56 25.02
CA GLY A 79 10.22 0.29 24.65
C GLY A 79 10.39 0.52 23.14
N LYS A 80 9.41 0.15 22.31
CA LYS A 80 9.46 0.33 20.85
C LYS A 80 8.61 1.50 20.40
N GLU A 81 9.03 2.18 19.34
CA GLU A 81 8.16 3.11 18.63
C GLU A 81 6.93 2.36 18.11
N GLU A 82 5.75 2.90 18.38
CA GLU A 82 4.46 2.38 17.97
C GLU A 82 3.64 3.53 17.41
N TRP A 83 2.92 3.25 16.31
CA TRP A 83 1.89 4.16 15.82
C TRP A 83 0.54 3.74 16.39
N ARG A 84 -0.18 4.70 16.98
CA ARG A 84 -1.46 4.53 17.67
C ARG A 84 -2.51 5.52 17.18
N GLY A 85 -2.38 5.93 15.92
CA GLY A 85 -3.32 6.83 15.29
C GLY A 85 -4.64 6.16 14.92
N GLU A 86 -5.60 6.99 14.50
CA GLU A 86 -6.91 6.55 14.04
C GLU A 86 -6.79 5.95 12.63
N VAL A 87 -7.46 4.83 12.39
CA VAL A 87 -7.60 4.22 11.07
C VAL A 87 -9.05 4.43 10.61
N VAL A 88 -9.22 5.06 9.46
CA VAL A 88 -10.54 5.28 8.84
C VAL A 88 -10.66 4.38 7.63
N GLU A 89 -11.70 3.55 7.59
CA GLU A 89 -12.06 2.79 6.39
C GLU A 89 -12.40 3.77 5.25
N VAL A 90 -11.70 3.64 4.13
CA VAL A 90 -12.01 4.39 2.91
C VAL A 90 -12.82 3.52 1.97
N SER A 91 -12.44 2.27 1.74
CA SER A 91 -13.17 1.32 0.88
C SER A 91 -12.73 -0.12 1.13
N TRP A 92 -13.60 -1.08 0.78
CA TRP A 92 -13.25 -2.50 0.66
C TRP A 92 -13.02 -2.96 -0.79
N SER A 93 -13.44 -2.16 -1.77
CA SER A 93 -13.17 -2.36 -3.20
C SER A 93 -12.80 -1.01 -3.82
N PRO A 94 -11.50 -0.70 -3.98
CA PRO A 94 -10.36 -1.49 -3.49
C PRO A 94 -10.27 -1.47 -1.96
N ARG A 95 -9.50 -2.37 -1.36
CA ARG A 95 -9.17 -2.27 0.07
C ARG A 95 -8.31 -1.03 0.31
N ALA A 96 -8.85 -0.05 1.02
CA ALA A 96 -8.21 1.24 1.27
C ALA A 96 -8.55 1.77 2.66
N PHE A 97 -7.52 2.27 3.36
CA PHE A 97 -7.60 2.77 4.73
C PHE A 97 -6.78 4.05 4.87
N LEU A 98 -7.36 5.06 5.53
CA LEU A 98 -6.69 6.31 5.86
C LEU A 98 -6.13 6.23 7.28
N LEU A 99 -4.81 6.31 7.39
CA LEU A 99 -4.05 6.35 8.64
C LEU A 99 -3.87 7.82 9.06
N LYS A 100 -4.58 8.24 10.10
CA LYS A 100 -4.58 9.63 10.55
C LYS A 100 -3.33 9.97 11.35
N ARG A 101 -2.66 11.09 11.00
CA ARG A 101 -1.42 11.56 11.64
C ARG A 101 -0.37 10.44 11.73
N PHE A 102 -0.11 9.82 10.58
CA PHE A 102 0.89 8.78 10.39
C PHE A 102 2.33 9.31 10.42
N LEU A 103 2.54 10.52 9.90
CA LEU A 103 3.79 11.27 9.98
C LEU A 103 3.64 12.44 10.95
N THR A 104 4.74 12.79 11.61
CA THR A 104 4.86 14.08 12.30
C THR A 104 5.10 15.22 11.30
N ASP A 105 4.81 16.45 11.71
CA ASP A 105 5.13 17.63 10.90
C ASP A 105 6.63 17.74 10.60
N ALA A 106 7.50 17.36 11.55
CA ALA A 106 8.94 17.38 11.37
C ALA A 106 9.41 16.35 10.32
N GLU A 107 8.79 15.17 10.29
CA GLU A 107 9.03 14.16 9.24
C GLU A 107 8.58 14.67 7.87
N CYS A 108 7.40 15.28 7.79
CA CYS A 108 6.93 15.90 6.55
C CYS A 108 7.89 16.99 6.04
N ASP A 109 8.34 17.89 6.92
CA ASP A 109 9.29 18.95 6.56
C ASP A 109 10.65 18.39 6.13
N HIS A 110 11.15 17.36 6.82
CA HIS A 110 12.40 16.68 6.46
C HIS A 110 12.34 16.14 5.03
N LEU A 111 11.29 15.38 4.71
CA LEU A 111 11.11 14.80 3.38
C LEU A 111 11.00 15.87 2.29
N ILE A 112 10.22 16.93 2.52
CA ILE A 112 10.08 18.05 1.57
C ILE A 112 11.42 18.76 1.35
N ASN A 113 12.11 19.14 2.43
CA ASN A 113 13.35 19.91 2.34
C ASN A 113 14.49 19.12 1.69
N LYS A 114 14.55 17.82 1.94
CA LYS A 114 15.49 16.91 1.27
C LYS A 114 15.17 16.72 -0.22
N ALA A 115 13.89 16.75 -0.60
CA ALA A 115 13.44 16.53 -1.97
C ALA A 115 13.62 17.75 -2.88
N LYS A 116 13.31 18.95 -2.37
CA LYS A 116 13.35 20.24 -3.09
C LYS A 116 14.53 20.42 -4.06
N PRO A 117 15.81 20.18 -3.68
CA PRO A 117 16.93 20.41 -4.59
C PRO A 117 17.02 19.42 -5.76
N ASN A 118 16.30 18.30 -5.71
CA ASN A 118 16.43 17.17 -6.65
C ASN A 118 15.14 16.91 -7.46
N MET A 119 14.18 17.84 -7.45
CA MET A 119 12.90 17.67 -8.15
C MET A 119 13.08 17.81 -9.66
N VAL A 120 12.64 16.80 -10.40
CA VAL A 120 12.64 16.78 -11.87
C VAL A 120 11.25 16.43 -12.38
N LYS A 121 10.95 16.68 -13.66
CA LYS A 121 9.66 16.29 -14.25
C LYS A 121 9.41 14.79 -14.06
N SER A 122 8.21 14.42 -13.60
CA SER A 122 7.89 13.02 -13.29
C SER A 122 7.71 12.19 -14.56
N THR A 123 8.11 10.92 -14.47
CA THR A 123 7.90 9.91 -15.51
C THR A 123 6.86 8.87 -15.08
N VAL A 124 6.42 8.04 -16.03
CA VAL A 124 5.55 6.87 -15.80
C VAL A 124 6.17 5.62 -16.41
N VAL A 125 5.79 4.44 -15.92
CA VAL A 125 6.17 3.16 -16.53
C VAL A 125 5.21 2.87 -17.67
N ASP A 126 5.75 2.64 -18.86
CA ASP A 126 5.00 2.25 -20.04
C ASP A 126 4.52 0.79 -19.91
N ASN A 127 3.21 0.56 -20.12
CA ASN A 127 2.60 -0.76 -19.90
C ASN A 127 3.07 -1.83 -20.89
N ASP A 128 3.46 -1.44 -22.11
CA ASP A 128 3.86 -2.38 -23.16
C ASP A 128 5.34 -2.74 -23.06
N THR A 129 6.19 -1.74 -22.78
CA THR A 129 7.65 -1.88 -22.80
C THR A 129 8.29 -1.98 -21.42
N GLY A 130 7.57 -1.60 -20.36
CA GLY A 130 8.08 -1.54 -18.98
C GLY A 130 9.11 -0.43 -18.74
N LYS A 131 9.30 0.49 -19.69
CA LYS A 131 10.30 1.57 -19.60
C LYS A 131 9.72 2.84 -18.98
N SER A 132 10.57 3.61 -18.32
CA SER A 132 10.24 4.96 -17.85
C SER A 132 10.13 5.94 -19.03
N ILE A 133 9.00 6.62 -19.18
CA ILE A 133 8.74 7.60 -20.24
C ILE A 133 8.25 8.95 -19.69
N ASP A 134 8.54 10.02 -20.42
CA ASP A 134 7.99 11.35 -20.14
C ASP A 134 6.47 11.32 -20.25
N SER A 135 5.80 11.89 -19.25
CA SER A 135 4.35 11.78 -19.13
C SER A 135 3.64 13.09 -19.46
N THR A 136 2.55 12.99 -20.22
CA THR A 136 1.50 14.03 -20.33
C THR A 136 0.34 13.75 -19.37
N VAL A 137 0.27 12.53 -18.82
CA VAL A 137 -0.80 12.06 -17.93
C VAL A 137 -0.44 12.21 -16.45
N ARG A 138 0.86 12.35 -16.14
CA ARG A 138 1.40 12.77 -14.85
C ARG A 138 2.21 14.03 -15.05
N THR A 139 1.73 15.14 -14.50
CA THR A 139 2.32 16.46 -14.75
C THR A 139 3.10 17.03 -13.56
N SER A 140 3.26 16.23 -12.49
CA SER A 140 4.05 16.58 -11.30
C SER A 140 5.56 16.66 -11.56
N THR A 141 6.28 17.27 -10.63
CA THR A 141 7.70 16.98 -10.42
C THR A 141 7.89 15.91 -9.35
N GLY A 142 9.02 15.22 -9.36
CA GLY A 142 9.32 14.16 -8.42
C GLY A 142 10.80 13.86 -8.29
N THR A 143 11.12 13.12 -7.22
CA THR A 143 12.45 12.56 -6.96
C THR A 143 12.31 11.25 -6.19
N PHE A 144 13.40 10.51 -6.04
CA PHE A 144 13.43 9.26 -5.31
C PHE A 144 14.48 9.30 -4.22
N PHE A 145 14.11 8.82 -3.04
CA PHE A 145 15.06 8.48 -1.98
C PHE A 145 15.31 6.98 -1.99
N GLY A 146 16.55 6.59 -1.72
CA GLY A 146 16.92 5.21 -1.46
C GLY A 146 16.22 4.67 -0.21
N ARG A 147 16.15 3.34 -0.11
CA ARG A 147 15.78 2.67 1.13
C ARG A 147 16.76 3.02 2.23
N GLU A 148 16.26 3.25 3.43
CA GLU A 148 17.06 3.51 4.64
C GLU A 148 18.10 4.63 4.43
N GLU A 149 17.81 5.60 3.57
CA GLU A 149 18.79 6.61 3.15
C GLU A 149 19.23 7.52 4.31
N ASP A 150 18.36 7.76 5.28
CA ASP A 150 18.70 8.37 6.56
C ASP A 150 17.83 7.82 7.69
N SER A 151 18.15 8.22 8.94
CA SER A 151 17.49 7.71 10.13
C SER A 151 16.00 8.06 10.22
N ILE A 152 15.58 9.19 9.63
CA ILE A 152 14.16 9.59 9.60
C ILE A 152 13.42 8.71 8.60
N ILE A 153 13.96 8.54 7.39
CA ILE A 153 13.39 7.64 6.38
C ILE A 153 13.30 6.22 6.90
N GLN A 154 14.36 5.71 7.56
CA GLN A 154 14.38 4.38 8.16
C GLN A 154 13.27 4.23 9.24
N GLY A 155 13.07 5.24 10.08
CA GLY A 155 11.99 5.24 11.08
C GLY A 155 10.60 5.14 10.42
N ILE A 156 10.36 5.92 9.36
CA ILE A 156 9.12 5.89 8.58
C ILE A 156 8.92 4.53 7.92
N GLU A 157 9.96 3.96 7.27
CA GLU A 157 9.89 2.66 6.60
C GLU A 157 9.59 1.52 7.59
N ARG A 158 10.21 1.55 8.77
CA ARG A 158 9.90 0.63 9.86
C ARG A 158 8.45 0.77 10.32
N ARG A 159 7.95 1.99 10.48
CA ARG A 159 6.55 2.26 10.85
C ARG A 159 5.56 1.72 9.82
N ILE A 160 5.88 1.89 8.52
CA ILE A 160 5.12 1.30 7.41
C ILE A 160 5.10 -0.23 7.52
N SER A 161 6.24 -0.86 7.77
CA SER A 161 6.31 -2.32 7.94
C SER A 161 5.45 -2.82 9.11
N MET A 162 5.47 -2.11 10.24
CA MET A 162 4.66 -2.48 11.40
C MET A 162 3.16 -2.41 11.13
N ILE A 163 2.66 -1.34 10.48
CA ILE A 163 1.22 -1.16 10.26
C ILE A 163 0.67 -2.03 9.12
N THR A 164 1.50 -2.29 8.10
CA THR A 164 1.11 -3.14 6.95
C THR A 164 1.32 -4.62 7.23
N HIS A 165 2.14 -4.95 8.23
CA HIS A 165 2.67 -6.30 8.48
C HIS A 165 3.45 -6.89 7.29
N LEU A 166 3.94 -6.04 6.38
CA LEU A 166 4.79 -6.44 5.27
C LEU A 166 6.26 -6.14 5.60
N PRO A 167 7.22 -7.03 5.31
CA PRO A 167 8.63 -6.81 5.64
C PRO A 167 9.22 -5.57 4.97
N GLU A 168 10.09 -4.84 5.68
CA GLU A 168 10.79 -3.65 5.14
C GLU A 168 11.56 -3.96 3.84
N VAL A 169 12.11 -5.17 3.72
CA VAL A 169 12.85 -5.63 2.54
C VAL A 169 12.01 -5.76 1.28
N ASN A 170 10.68 -5.78 1.40
CA ASN A 170 9.76 -5.81 0.26
C ASN A 170 9.47 -4.41 -0.30
N GLY A 171 9.83 -3.35 0.43
CA GLY A 171 9.55 -1.98 0.03
C GLY A 171 10.56 -1.46 -0.99
N GLU A 172 10.09 -0.69 -1.97
CA GLU A 172 10.94 0.18 -2.78
C GLU A 172 11.49 1.36 -1.96
N GLY A 173 12.30 2.24 -2.56
CA GLY A 173 12.59 3.54 -1.96
C GLY A 173 11.34 4.44 -1.88
N LEU A 174 11.47 5.62 -1.29
CA LEU A 174 10.37 6.60 -1.27
C LEU A 174 10.37 7.42 -2.55
N GLN A 175 9.22 7.48 -3.23
CA GLN A 175 9.01 8.44 -4.32
C GLN A 175 8.39 9.71 -3.74
N ILE A 176 9.06 10.85 -3.86
CA ILE A 176 8.52 12.16 -3.47
C ILE A 176 7.96 12.88 -4.69
N LEU A 177 6.79 13.49 -4.53
CA LEU A 177 6.06 14.16 -5.61
C LEU A 177 5.59 15.53 -5.16
N HIS A 178 5.60 16.47 -6.09
CA HIS A 178 5.08 17.81 -5.91
C HIS A 178 4.17 18.17 -7.09
N TYR A 179 2.97 18.62 -6.74
CA TYR A 179 1.95 19.08 -7.66
C TYR A 179 1.68 20.57 -7.40
N GLU A 180 1.85 21.36 -8.45
CA GLU A 180 1.47 22.78 -8.53
C GLU A 180 0.06 22.94 -9.11
N ASP A 181 -0.39 24.20 -9.25
CA ASP A 181 -1.72 24.53 -9.77
C ASP A 181 -1.98 23.91 -11.16
N GLY A 182 -3.10 23.21 -11.26
CA GLY A 182 -3.54 22.45 -12.43
C GLY A 182 -2.84 21.11 -12.65
N GLN A 183 -1.76 20.79 -11.92
CA GLN A 183 -1.06 19.51 -12.10
C GLN A 183 -1.85 18.34 -11.50
N LYS A 184 -1.75 17.18 -12.16
CA LYS A 184 -2.55 15.99 -11.87
C LYS A 184 -1.78 14.70 -12.16
N TYR A 185 -2.40 13.59 -11.78
CA TYR A 185 -2.05 12.27 -12.27
C TYR A 185 -3.34 11.55 -12.68
N GLU A 186 -3.48 11.26 -13.96
CA GLU A 186 -4.56 10.41 -14.47
C GLU A 186 -4.62 9.06 -13.76
N ALA A 187 -5.81 8.46 -13.78
CA ALA A 187 -6.07 7.21 -13.11
C ALA A 187 -5.18 6.08 -13.68
N HIS A 188 -4.50 5.35 -12.80
CA HIS A 188 -3.56 4.29 -13.13
C HIS A 188 -3.56 3.19 -12.04
N HIS A 189 -2.89 2.09 -12.35
CA HIS A 189 -2.63 1.01 -11.40
C HIS A 189 -1.19 1.08 -10.92
N ASP A 190 -0.98 0.71 -9.66
CA ASP A 190 0.37 0.58 -9.09
C ASP A 190 0.97 -0.80 -9.32
N PHE A 191 0.16 -1.83 -9.57
CA PHE A 191 0.67 -3.13 -10.02
C PHE A 191 1.23 -3.03 -11.45
N PHE A 192 2.13 -3.93 -11.80
CA PHE A 192 2.72 -3.96 -13.13
C PHE A 192 1.86 -4.75 -14.11
N HIS A 193 1.68 -4.21 -15.32
CA HIS A 193 1.08 -4.96 -16.44
C HIS A 193 2.12 -5.80 -17.17
N ASP A 194 3.40 -5.44 -17.09
CA ASP A 194 4.48 -6.10 -17.80
C ASP A 194 5.15 -7.21 -16.98
N LYS A 195 5.72 -8.20 -17.69
CA LYS A 195 6.43 -9.34 -17.08
C LYS A 195 7.87 -9.03 -16.67
N PHE A 196 8.40 -7.84 -16.95
CA PHE A 196 9.78 -7.48 -16.60
C PHE A 196 9.84 -6.90 -15.18
N ASN A 197 8.95 -5.97 -14.86
CA ASN A 197 8.87 -5.34 -13.56
C ASN A 197 8.24 -6.27 -12.50
N SER A 198 7.31 -7.14 -12.89
CA SER A 198 6.68 -8.14 -11.99
C SER A 198 7.49 -9.42 -11.75
N ARG A 199 8.78 -9.46 -12.14
CA ARG A 199 9.61 -10.65 -11.96
C ARG A 199 9.95 -10.92 -10.49
N PRO A 200 10.14 -12.19 -10.08
CA PRO A 200 10.56 -12.52 -8.72
C PRO A 200 11.84 -11.81 -8.27
N GLU A 201 12.80 -11.57 -9.17
CA GLU A 201 14.06 -10.88 -8.85
C GLU A 201 13.85 -9.39 -8.48
N ASN A 202 12.73 -8.83 -8.93
CA ASN A 202 12.27 -7.47 -8.63
C ASN A 202 11.23 -7.48 -7.49
N GLY A 203 11.14 -8.55 -6.70
CA GLY A 203 10.16 -8.69 -5.62
C GLY A 203 8.76 -9.11 -6.08
N GLY A 204 8.53 -9.30 -7.38
CA GLY A 204 7.21 -9.64 -7.92
C GLY A 204 6.28 -8.43 -8.04
N GLN A 205 4.97 -8.66 -8.02
CA GLN A 205 3.97 -7.59 -8.07
C GLN A 205 4.02 -6.69 -6.83
N ARG A 206 3.65 -5.42 -7.01
CA ARG A 206 3.36 -4.51 -5.90
C ARG A 206 2.02 -4.91 -5.28
N ILE A 207 2.03 -5.27 -4.00
CA ILE A 207 0.84 -5.69 -3.25
C ILE A 207 0.10 -4.51 -2.63
N ALA A 208 0.85 -3.54 -2.12
CA ALA A 208 0.30 -2.43 -1.36
C ALA A 208 1.07 -1.14 -1.62
N THR A 209 0.36 -0.03 -1.49
CA THR A 209 0.89 1.31 -1.59
C THR A 209 0.54 2.08 -0.32
N VAL A 210 1.55 2.75 0.25
CA VAL A 210 1.35 3.75 1.30
C VAL A 210 1.65 5.12 0.71
N LEU A 211 0.60 5.90 0.47
CA LEU A 211 0.66 7.26 -0.04
C LEU A 211 0.54 8.25 1.12
N MET A 212 1.66 8.81 1.54
CA MET A 212 1.75 9.77 2.64
C MET A 212 1.59 11.20 2.13
N TYR A 213 0.73 11.99 2.77
CA TYR A 213 0.49 13.38 2.40
C TYR A 213 1.42 14.30 3.22
N LEU A 214 2.34 14.99 2.54
CA LEU A 214 3.32 15.86 3.18
C LEU A 214 2.82 17.31 3.28
N THR A 215 1.91 17.72 2.40
CA THR A 215 1.16 18.98 2.54
C THR A 215 -0.33 18.77 2.30
N THR A 216 -1.13 19.73 2.74
CA THR A 216 -2.56 19.83 2.47
C THR A 216 -2.77 20.81 1.32
N ALA A 217 -3.36 20.37 0.21
CA ALA A 217 -3.84 21.28 -0.82
C ALA A 217 -5.04 22.08 -0.27
N GLU A 218 -5.14 23.36 -0.61
CA GLU A 218 -6.29 24.18 -0.19
C GLU A 218 -7.56 23.74 -0.92
N GLU A 219 -7.46 23.47 -2.22
CA GLU A 219 -8.55 22.96 -3.06
C GLU A 219 -8.03 21.95 -4.08
N GLY A 220 -8.83 20.92 -4.35
CA GLY A 220 -8.47 19.83 -5.25
C GLY A 220 -7.41 18.89 -4.65
N GLY A 221 -6.65 18.23 -5.52
CA GLY A 221 -5.54 17.36 -5.11
C GLY A 221 -5.96 16.07 -4.41
N GLU A 222 -7.25 15.70 -4.43
CA GLU A 222 -7.71 14.46 -3.80
C GLU A 222 -7.11 13.22 -4.48
N THR A 223 -6.85 12.16 -3.72
CA THR A 223 -6.64 10.83 -4.30
C THR A 223 -8.01 10.20 -4.54
N VAL A 224 -8.30 9.81 -5.78
CA VAL A 224 -9.61 9.24 -6.17
C VAL A 224 -9.48 7.83 -6.69
N PHE A 225 -10.40 6.95 -6.31
CA PHE A 225 -10.58 5.59 -6.80
C PHE A 225 -11.86 5.53 -7.66
N PRO A 226 -11.79 5.82 -8.96
CA PRO A 226 -12.98 5.94 -9.83
C PRO A 226 -13.80 4.66 -9.98
N LEU A 227 -13.18 3.49 -9.74
CA LEU A 227 -13.83 2.19 -9.81
C LEU A 227 -14.31 1.68 -8.44
N ALA A 228 -14.18 2.48 -7.38
CA ALA A 228 -14.64 2.07 -6.07
C ALA A 228 -16.16 1.95 -6.01
N ALA A 229 -16.64 1.02 -5.18
CA ALA A 229 -18.06 0.69 -5.09
C ALA A 229 -18.96 1.85 -4.64
N HIS A 230 -18.42 2.79 -3.85
CA HIS A 230 -19.11 3.98 -3.39
C HIS A 230 -18.39 5.24 -3.88
N LYS A 231 -19.11 6.35 -3.91
CA LYS A 231 -18.58 7.66 -4.32
C LYS A 231 -18.76 8.67 -3.22
N VAL A 232 -17.80 9.56 -3.07
CA VAL A 232 -17.96 10.71 -2.17
C VAL A 232 -19.02 11.66 -2.71
N THR A 233 -19.73 12.33 -1.81
CA THR A 233 -20.77 13.31 -2.17
C THR A 233 -20.63 14.58 -1.33
N GLY A 234 -21.22 15.67 -1.83
CA GLY A 234 -21.22 16.97 -1.18
C GLY A 234 -20.30 18.01 -1.84
N PRO A 235 -20.48 19.30 -1.51
CA PRO A 235 -19.81 20.42 -2.16
C PRO A 235 -18.33 20.58 -1.76
N GLN A 236 -17.89 19.89 -0.70
CA GLN A 236 -16.52 19.94 -0.20
C GLN A 236 -15.53 19.14 -1.06
N TRP A 237 -16.02 18.40 -2.05
CA TRP A 237 -15.22 17.55 -2.94
C TRP A 237 -15.17 18.16 -4.34
N SER A 238 -14.00 18.09 -4.97
CA SER A 238 -13.87 18.48 -6.37
C SER A 238 -14.76 17.64 -7.30
N GLU A 239 -15.04 18.14 -8.51
CA GLU A 239 -15.77 17.36 -9.52
C GLU A 239 -15.07 16.03 -9.82
N CYS A 240 -13.74 16.06 -9.94
CA CYS A 240 -12.91 14.87 -10.11
C CYS A 240 -13.09 13.87 -8.96
N ALA A 241 -13.03 14.33 -7.70
CA ALA A 241 -13.13 13.46 -6.53
C ALA A 241 -14.49 12.76 -6.43
N ARG A 242 -15.58 13.44 -6.82
CA ARG A 242 -16.94 12.85 -6.85
C ARG A 242 -17.10 11.71 -7.88
N GLY A 243 -16.08 11.47 -8.71
CA GLY A 243 -16.03 10.34 -9.64
C GLY A 243 -15.91 8.97 -8.97
N GLY A 244 -15.48 8.89 -7.71
CA GLY A 244 -15.21 7.65 -7.00
C GLY A 244 -15.16 7.81 -5.47
N ALA A 245 -14.65 6.80 -4.77
CA ALA A 245 -14.20 6.99 -3.39
C ALA A 245 -12.98 7.91 -3.42
N ALA A 246 -12.86 8.84 -2.47
CA ALA A 246 -11.79 9.83 -2.51
C ALA A 246 -11.31 10.23 -1.12
N VAL A 247 -10.05 10.66 -1.07
CA VAL A 247 -9.34 11.06 0.14
C VAL A 247 -8.74 12.44 -0.08
N LYS A 248 -9.01 13.36 0.84
CA LYS A 248 -8.35 14.67 0.87
C LYS A 248 -6.93 14.52 1.39
N ALA A 249 -5.95 15.08 0.66
CA ALA A 249 -4.58 15.15 1.13
C ALA A 249 -4.53 16.03 2.40
N THR A 250 -4.37 15.40 3.56
CA THR A 250 -4.22 16.09 4.84
C THR A 250 -2.82 15.81 5.35
N ARG A 251 -2.03 16.86 5.56
CA ARG A 251 -0.65 16.75 6.04
C ARG A 251 -0.54 15.79 7.23
N GLY A 252 0.42 14.88 7.14
CA GLY A 252 0.70 13.87 8.15
C GLY A 252 -0.13 12.59 7.99
N ASP A 253 -1.28 12.62 7.29
CA ASP A 253 -2.03 11.40 7.03
C ASP A 253 -1.36 10.53 5.96
N ALA A 254 -1.67 9.23 5.98
CA ALA A 254 -1.25 8.29 4.94
C ALA A 254 -2.42 7.43 4.47
N LEU A 255 -2.55 7.26 3.16
CA LEU A 255 -3.50 6.35 2.54
C LEU A 255 -2.81 5.02 2.23
N LEU A 256 -3.23 3.96 2.91
CA LEU A 256 -2.84 2.59 2.60
C LEU A 256 -3.90 1.97 1.70
N PHE A 257 -3.52 1.46 0.54
CA PHE A 257 -4.41 0.70 -0.33
C PHE A 257 -3.70 -0.48 -0.98
N TYR A 258 -4.47 -1.49 -1.38
CA TYR A 258 -3.95 -2.74 -1.93
C TYR A 258 -4.20 -2.82 -3.43
N SER A 259 -3.14 -3.14 -4.17
CA SER A 259 -3.18 -3.37 -5.62
C SER A 259 -3.53 -4.81 -5.98
N LEU A 260 -3.44 -5.73 -5.01
CA LEU A 260 -3.78 -7.14 -5.17
C LEU A 260 -4.91 -7.57 -4.22
N LEU A 261 -5.70 -8.52 -4.69
CA LEU A 261 -6.67 -9.27 -3.91
C LEU A 261 -5.95 -10.27 -2.96
N PRO A 262 -6.62 -10.77 -1.90
CA PRO A 262 -6.05 -11.78 -1.00
C PRO A 262 -5.59 -13.07 -1.69
N ASN A 263 -6.07 -13.37 -2.89
CA ASN A 263 -5.62 -14.52 -3.69
C ASN A 263 -4.35 -14.24 -4.51
N GLY A 264 -3.80 -13.02 -4.45
CA GLY A 264 -2.62 -12.61 -5.19
C GLY A 264 -2.89 -12.12 -6.62
N GLU A 265 -4.15 -12.14 -7.06
CA GLU A 265 -4.54 -11.55 -8.35
C GLU A 265 -4.56 -10.03 -8.27
N THR A 266 -4.35 -9.36 -9.39
CA THR A 266 -4.46 -7.90 -9.47
C THR A 266 -5.90 -7.46 -9.20
N ASP A 267 -6.08 -6.38 -8.45
CA ASP A 267 -7.38 -5.79 -8.16
C ASP A 267 -7.63 -4.62 -9.12
N PRO A 268 -8.48 -4.76 -10.16
CA PRO A 268 -8.75 -3.66 -11.10
C PRO A 268 -9.38 -2.44 -10.42
N THR A 269 -10.07 -2.64 -9.30
CA THR A 269 -10.71 -1.54 -8.55
C THR A 269 -9.71 -0.65 -7.83
N SER A 270 -8.44 -1.08 -7.71
CA SER A 270 -7.31 -0.28 -7.22
C SER A 270 -6.85 0.82 -8.19
N LEU A 271 -7.52 0.97 -9.34
CA LEU A 271 -7.33 2.10 -10.24
C LEU A 271 -7.50 3.40 -9.44
N HIS A 272 -6.48 4.24 -9.41
CA HIS A 272 -6.47 5.46 -8.61
C HIS A 272 -5.74 6.59 -9.33
N GLY A 273 -6.08 7.83 -8.99
CA GLY A 273 -5.45 9.02 -9.58
C GLY A 273 -5.33 10.15 -8.57
N SER A 274 -4.54 11.17 -8.93
CA SER A 274 -4.50 12.44 -8.21
C SER A 274 -5.30 13.46 -8.99
N CYS A 275 -6.43 13.88 -8.42
CA CYS A 275 -7.22 14.98 -8.97
C CYS A 275 -6.36 16.25 -9.11
N PRO A 276 -6.71 17.15 -10.04
CA PRO A 276 -6.00 18.41 -10.21
C PRO A 276 -5.93 19.18 -8.89
N THR A 277 -4.74 19.68 -8.54
CA THR A 277 -4.61 20.67 -7.46
C THR A 277 -5.04 22.02 -8.02
N THR A 278 -6.10 22.63 -7.51
CA THR A 278 -6.65 23.89 -8.05
C THR A 278 -6.29 25.09 -7.18
N LYS A 279 -5.83 24.86 -5.94
CA LYS A 279 -5.34 25.91 -5.06
C LYS A 279 -4.35 25.36 -4.04
N GLY A 280 -3.26 26.08 -3.83
CA GLY A 280 -2.14 25.66 -2.98
C GLY A 280 -1.24 24.64 -3.68
N GLU A 281 -0.50 23.87 -2.89
CA GLU A 281 0.42 22.85 -3.39
C GLU A 281 0.22 21.52 -2.66
N LYS A 282 0.40 20.42 -3.41
CA LYS A 282 0.35 19.07 -2.86
C LYS A 282 1.72 18.42 -2.95
N TRP A 283 2.24 18.03 -1.79
CA TRP A 283 3.39 17.15 -1.67
C TRP A 283 2.96 15.79 -1.14
N SER A 284 3.51 14.73 -1.73
CA SER A 284 3.27 13.36 -1.26
C SER A 284 4.52 12.51 -1.32
N ALA A 285 4.62 11.53 -0.44
CA ALA A 285 5.61 10.46 -0.48
C ALA A 285 4.91 9.12 -0.68
N THR A 286 5.30 8.38 -1.72
CA THR A 286 4.76 7.06 -2.04
C THR A 286 5.77 5.99 -1.66
N LYS A 287 5.31 4.97 -0.93
CA LYS A 287 6.03 3.72 -0.69
C LYS A 287 5.28 2.59 -1.38
N TRP A 288 5.91 1.96 -2.37
CA TRP A 288 5.41 0.71 -2.95
C TRP A 288 6.01 -0.48 -2.23
N ILE A 289 5.20 -1.51 -1.99
CA ILE A 289 5.59 -2.73 -1.29
C ILE A 289 5.28 -3.92 -2.18
N HIS A 290 6.26 -4.79 -2.38
CA HIS A 290 6.17 -5.98 -3.22
C HIS A 290 5.71 -7.23 -2.45
N VAL A 291 5.25 -8.24 -3.18
CA VAL A 291 4.94 -9.57 -2.61
C VAL A 291 6.18 -10.31 -2.10
N GLY A 292 7.37 -9.95 -2.59
CA GLY A 292 8.66 -10.48 -2.17
C GLY A 292 9.74 -9.39 -2.02
N PRO A 293 10.98 -9.78 -1.68
CA PRO A 293 12.06 -8.83 -1.42
C PRO A 293 12.43 -8.02 -2.67
N PHE A 294 12.48 -6.70 -2.55
CA PHE A 294 12.78 -5.79 -3.66
C PHE A 294 14.28 -5.48 -3.77
N GLY A 295 14.84 -5.52 -4.98
CA GLY A 295 16.23 -5.18 -5.26
C GLY A 295 17.23 -6.35 -5.24
N GLY A 296 16.79 -7.56 -5.60
CA GLY A 296 17.66 -8.70 -5.91
C GLY A 296 17.34 -10.00 -5.14
N SER A 297 17.87 -11.12 -5.64
CA SER A 297 17.75 -12.46 -5.04
C SER A 297 18.30 -12.50 -3.61
N ALA A 298 17.94 -13.51 -2.81
CA ALA A 298 18.54 -13.73 -1.48
C ALA A 298 20.09 -13.80 -1.54
N GLU A 299 20.64 -14.19 -2.68
CA GLU A 299 22.07 -14.23 -2.98
C GLU A 299 22.66 -12.84 -3.26
N GLN A 300 21.92 -11.97 -3.92
CA GLN A 300 22.27 -10.56 -4.13
C GLN A 300 22.08 -9.72 -2.87
N GLN A 301 21.09 -10.05 -2.04
CA GLN A 301 20.96 -9.47 -0.70
C GLN A 301 22.08 -9.96 0.22
N ARG A 302 22.51 -11.23 0.12
CA ARG A 302 23.77 -11.73 0.72
C ARG A 302 25.02 -11.03 0.16
N ALA A 303 25.05 -10.65 -1.11
CA ALA A 303 26.19 -9.93 -1.68
C ALA A 303 26.24 -8.46 -1.22
N LYS A 304 25.09 -7.80 -1.06
CA LYS A 304 24.98 -6.40 -0.61
C LYS A 304 25.22 -6.24 0.89
N TRP A 305 24.73 -7.18 1.69
CA TRP A 305 24.81 -7.14 3.14
C TRP A 305 25.81 -8.14 3.74
N GLY A 306 26.48 -8.96 2.93
CA GLY A 306 27.36 -10.04 3.37
C GLY A 306 26.60 -11.32 3.74
N GLU A 307 27.35 -12.41 3.99
CA GLU A 307 26.78 -13.64 4.56
C GLU A 307 25.96 -13.32 5.82
N CYS A 308 24.93 -14.14 6.10
CA CYS A 308 24.16 -14.01 7.33
C CYS A 308 25.01 -14.52 8.50
N ILE A 309 25.88 -13.65 8.98
CA ILE A 309 26.83 -13.91 10.05
C ILE A 309 26.72 -12.81 11.11
N ASP A 310 27.24 -13.13 12.27
CA ASP A 310 27.56 -12.16 13.29
C ASP A 310 28.98 -11.63 13.05
N ALA A 311 29.12 -10.31 13.03
CA ALA A 311 30.38 -9.60 12.83
C ALA A 311 31.19 -9.46 14.13
N ASP A 312 30.59 -9.78 15.29
CA ASP A 312 31.24 -9.81 16.60
C ASP A 312 30.92 -11.12 17.31
N GLU A 313 31.91 -11.73 17.95
CA GLU A 313 31.76 -13.00 18.68
C GLU A 313 30.75 -12.88 19.84
N ARG A 314 30.50 -11.67 20.34
CA ARG A 314 29.54 -11.38 21.41
C ARG A 314 28.11 -11.24 20.93
N CYS A 315 27.85 -11.24 19.63
CA CYS A 315 26.50 -11.09 19.08
C CYS A 315 25.49 -12.09 19.65
N ALA A 316 25.89 -13.34 19.90
CA ALA A 316 25.02 -14.34 20.51
C ALA A 316 24.68 -14.00 21.97
N ALA A 317 25.66 -13.52 22.74
CA ALA A 317 25.44 -13.08 24.12
C ALA A 317 24.57 -11.83 24.16
N TRP A 318 24.86 -10.84 23.32
CA TRP A 318 24.04 -9.64 23.17
C TRP A 318 22.62 -9.96 22.73
N ALA A 319 22.43 -10.87 21.78
CA ALA A 319 21.11 -11.33 21.37
C ALA A 319 20.36 -12.01 22.51
N ALA A 320 21.04 -12.88 23.28
CA ALA A 320 20.47 -13.51 24.48
C ALA A 320 20.11 -12.48 25.57
N ASP A 321 20.90 -11.41 25.70
CA ASP A 321 20.64 -10.27 26.58
C ASP A 321 19.57 -9.31 26.03
N GLY A 322 19.03 -9.61 24.84
CA GLY A 322 17.94 -8.89 24.20
C GLY A 322 18.37 -7.67 23.37
N GLU A 323 19.66 -7.52 23.06
CA GLU A 323 20.19 -6.41 22.27
C GLU A 323 19.60 -6.34 20.87
N CYS A 324 19.20 -7.47 20.28
CA CYS A 324 18.43 -7.47 19.02
C CYS A 324 17.18 -6.59 19.07
N LYS A 325 16.61 -6.42 20.27
CA LYS A 325 15.46 -5.56 20.53
C LYS A 325 15.88 -4.19 21.09
N LYS A 326 16.93 -4.12 21.93
CA LYS A 326 17.39 -2.89 22.60
C LYS A 326 18.26 -1.99 21.71
N ASN A 327 19.07 -2.57 20.83
CA ASN A 327 20.00 -1.89 19.94
C ASN A 327 19.87 -2.39 18.48
N PRO A 328 18.69 -2.23 17.86
CA PRO A 328 18.40 -2.83 16.56
C PRO A 328 19.28 -2.27 15.45
N SER A 329 19.66 -0.98 15.48
CA SER A 329 20.50 -0.41 14.41
C SER A 329 21.88 -1.10 14.31
N TYR A 330 22.53 -1.32 15.45
CA TYR A 330 23.81 -2.05 15.48
C TYR A 330 23.62 -3.55 15.27
N MET A 331 22.61 -4.14 15.92
CA MET A 331 22.41 -5.58 15.89
C MET A 331 21.88 -6.09 14.54
N MET A 332 21.07 -5.29 13.83
CA MET A 332 20.56 -5.63 12.50
C MET A 332 21.56 -5.35 11.38
N SER A 333 22.66 -4.64 11.66
CA SER A 333 23.79 -4.50 10.74
C SER A 333 24.90 -5.52 11.05
N SER A 334 25.23 -5.69 12.32
CA SER A 334 26.42 -6.40 12.79
C SER A 334 26.13 -7.77 13.39
N CYS A 335 24.91 -8.08 13.84
CA CYS A 335 24.56 -9.32 14.55
C CYS A 335 23.33 -10.01 13.95
N ARG A 336 23.26 -10.00 12.61
CA ARG A 336 22.06 -10.37 11.84
C ARG A 336 21.66 -11.83 12.04
N LEU A 337 22.64 -12.71 12.22
CA LEU A 337 22.42 -14.13 12.45
C LEU A 337 21.82 -14.37 13.83
N SER A 338 22.45 -13.80 14.87
CA SER A 338 21.98 -13.91 16.25
C SER A 338 20.62 -13.26 16.49
N CYS A 339 20.27 -12.25 15.68
CA CYS A 339 18.97 -11.58 15.74
C CYS A 339 17.90 -12.15 14.82
N HIS A 340 18.21 -13.22 14.09
CA HIS A 340 17.29 -13.86 13.14
C HIS A 340 16.69 -12.89 12.11
N THR A 341 17.42 -11.83 11.77
CA THR A 341 17.02 -10.87 10.74
C THR A 341 17.45 -11.33 9.35
N CYS A 342 18.22 -12.40 9.28
CA CYS A 342 18.49 -13.18 8.09
C CYS A 342 18.60 -14.67 8.45
N THR A 343 18.60 -15.52 7.42
CA THR A 343 18.82 -16.96 7.56
C THR A 343 20.18 -17.33 6.97
N PRO A 344 21.03 -18.10 7.69
CA PRO A 344 22.28 -18.61 7.13
C PRO A 344 21.96 -19.51 5.92
N ALA A 345 22.82 -19.45 4.90
CA ALA A 345 22.65 -20.31 3.74
C ALA A 345 22.68 -21.78 4.19
N SER A 346 21.64 -22.55 3.86
CA SER A 346 21.66 -23.99 4.10
C SER A 346 22.84 -24.58 3.33
N ARG A 347 23.80 -25.19 4.03
CA ARG A 347 24.82 -26.00 3.36
C ARG A 347 24.06 -27.08 2.61
N SER A 348 24.11 -27.04 1.28
CA SER A 348 23.74 -28.18 0.46
C SER A 348 24.61 -29.35 0.94
N THR A 349 24.03 -30.27 1.70
CA THR A 349 24.68 -31.53 1.99
C THR A 349 24.72 -32.30 0.68
N SER A 350 25.81 -32.15 -0.07
CA SER A 350 26.19 -33.13 -1.09
C SER A 350 26.41 -34.43 -0.35
N SER A 351 25.38 -35.28 -0.32
CA SER A 351 25.52 -36.67 0.08
C SER A 351 26.50 -37.33 -0.90
N ALA A 352 27.63 -37.74 -0.37
CA ALA A 352 28.68 -38.51 -1.07
C ALA A 352 28.18 -39.90 -1.48
#